data_AF-A0A1K2IAS2-F1
#
_entry.id   AF-A0A1K2IAS2-F1
#
_cell.length_a   1.000
_cell.length_b   1.000
_cell.length_c   1.000
_cell.angle_alpha   90.00
_cell.angle_beta   90.00
_cell.angle_gamma   90.00
#
_symmetry.space_group_name_H-M   'P 1'
#
loop_
_entity.id
_entity.type
_entity.pdbx_description
1 polymer ?
#
loop_
_entity_poly.entity_id
_entity_poly.type
_entity_poly.pdbx_seq_one_letter_code
_entity_poly.pdbx_strand_id
1 'polypeptide(L)' 'MKEKRYPIPPFNMETAQKKVKLAEDARNTKNPEKVASAYTIDSEWRNRDEFINGREEIKKISRKKVGEGIKL' A
#
# COMPACT_ATOMS: atom_id res chain seq x y z
N MET A 1 19.74 1.26 5.77
CA MET A 1 19.30 2.36 4.87
C MET A 1 17.83 2.14 4.52
N LYS A 2 16.96 3.17 4.55
CA LYS A 2 15.57 3.03 4.08
C LYS A 2 15.60 2.75 2.57
N GLU A 3 15.08 1.62 2.15
CA GLU A 3 15.00 1.22 0.74
C GLU A 3 14.15 2.24 -0.05
N LYS A 4 14.72 2.82 -1.11
CA LYS A 4 14.00 3.77 -1.99
C LYS A 4 13.17 2.98 -3.01
N ARG A 5 11.85 3.16 -2.98
CA ARG A 5 10.93 2.51 -3.92
C ARG A 5 10.52 3.45 -5.05
N TYR A 6 11.18 3.28 -6.19
CA TYR A 6 10.83 4.00 -7.42
C TYR A 6 9.49 3.54 -8.00
N PRO A 7 8.79 4.42 -8.73
CA PRO A 7 9.11 5.83 -8.94
C PRO A 7 8.91 6.67 -7.66
N ILE A 8 9.71 7.73 -7.53
CA ILE A 8 9.67 8.72 -6.42
C ILE A 8 9.25 10.09 -6.96
N PRO A 9 8.57 10.93 -6.15
CA PRO A 9 8.13 12.25 -6.59
C PRO A 9 9.31 13.21 -6.88
N PRO A 10 9.09 14.27 -7.68
CA PRO A 10 7.84 14.61 -8.36
C PRO A 10 7.51 13.64 -9.51
N PHE A 11 6.23 13.35 -9.70
CA PHE A 11 5.75 12.46 -10.76
C PHE A 11 5.37 13.24 -12.01
N ASN A 12 5.60 12.63 -13.18
CA ASN A 12 4.94 12.95 -14.44
C ASN A 12 3.84 11.90 -14.74
N MET A 13 3.11 12.03 -15.86
CA MET A 13 2.02 11.10 -16.21
C MET A 13 2.50 9.63 -16.24
N GLU A 14 3.58 9.36 -16.94
CA GLU A 14 4.13 8.00 -17.09
C GLU A 14 4.54 7.39 -15.74
N THR A 15 5.28 8.14 -14.92
CA THR A 15 5.76 7.68 -13.63
C THR A 15 4.63 7.55 -12.59
N ALA A 16 3.59 8.39 -12.66
CA ALA A 16 2.38 8.24 -11.86
C ALA A 16 1.62 6.96 -12.24
N GLN A 17 1.40 6.71 -13.54
CA GLN A 17 0.76 5.48 -14.04
C GLN A 17 1.54 4.24 -13.59
N LYS A 18 2.87 4.27 -13.72
CA LYS A 18 3.75 3.19 -13.23
C LYS A 18 3.62 2.99 -11.72
N LYS A 19 3.53 4.06 -10.93
CA LYS A 19 3.35 3.98 -9.47
C LYS A 19 2.03 3.27 -9.11
N VAL A 20 0.94 3.65 -9.77
CA VAL A 20 -0.39 3.07 -9.56
C VAL A 20 -0.40 1.60 -9.96
N LYS A 21 0.18 1.26 -11.12
CA LYS A 21 0.24 -0.14 -11.58
C LYS A 21 1.02 -1.04 -10.61
N LEU A 22 2.17 -0.59 -10.11
CA LEU A 22 2.93 -1.33 -9.09
C LEU A 22 2.14 -1.55 -7.80
N ALA A 23 1.34 -0.57 -7.38
CA ALA A 23 0.48 -0.69 -6.21
C ALA A 23 -0.69 -1.67 -6.46
N GLU A 24 -1.29 -1.64 -7.64
CA GLU A 24 -2.31 -2.60 -8.09
C GLU A 24 -1.75 -4.03 -8.12
N ASP A 25 -0.58 -4.24 -8.75
CA ASP A 25 0.08 -5.55 -8.83
C ASP A 25 0.39 -6.11 -7.44
N ALA A 26 0.87 -5.26 -6.52
CA ALA A 26 1.11 -5.66 -5.13
C ALA A 26 -0.20 -6.11 -4.44
N ARG A 27 -1.30 -5.38 -4.63
CA ARG A 27 -2.62 -5.77 -4.08
C ARG A 27 -3.16 -7.06 -4.69
N ASN A 28 -2.99 -7.26 -6.00
CA ASN A 28 -3.43 -8.46 -6.72
C ASN A 28 -2.72 -9.73 -6.26
N THR A 29 -1.50 -9.62 -5.71
CA THR A 29 -0.83 -10.78 -5.10
C THR A 29 -1.53 -11.33 -3.87
N LYS A 30 -2.46 -10.56 -3.28
CA LYS A 30 -3.16 -10.94 -2.04
C LYS A 30 -2.21 -11.24 -0.87
N ASN A 31 -0.95 -10.79 -0.95
CA ASN A 31 0.08 -10.97 0.07
C ASN A 31 0.18 -9.72 0.98
N PRO A 32 -0.25 -9.81 2.25
CA PRO A 32 -0.26 -8.68 3.18
C PRO A 32 1.13 -8.08 3.44
N GLU A 33 2.18 -8.89 3.46
CA GLU A 33 3.56 -8.41 3.64
C GLU A 33 4.00 -7.58 2.42
N LYS A 34 3.67 -8.04 1.22
CA LYS A 34 3.97 -7.33 -0.03
C LYS A 34 3.21 -6.00 -0.10
N VAL A 35 1.93 -5.99 0.25
CA VAL A 35 1.12 -4.76 0.28
C VAL A 35 1.66 -3.77 1.29
N ALA A 36 1.89 -4.19 2.53
CA ALA A 36 2.34 -3.30 3.59
C ALA A 36 3.77 -2.78 3.37
N SER A 37 4.61 -3.54 2.65
CA SER A 37 5.97 -3.12 2.33
C SER A 37 6.01 -1.74 1.66
N ALA A 38 5.00 -1.37 0.87
CA ALA A 38 4.94 -0.10 0.14
C ALA A 38 4.84 1.15 1.05
N TYR A 39 4.48 0.97 2.32
CA TYR A 39 4.18 2.05 3.27
C TYR A 39 5.29 2.20 4.30
N THR A 40 5.49 3.39 4.85
CA THR A 40 6.47 3.61 5.93
C THR A 40 6.07 2.88 7.21
N ILE A 41 7.01 2.71 8.14
CA ILE A 41 6.77 2.01 9.41
C ILE A 41 5.69 2.73 10.24
N ASP A 42 5.68 4.05 10.14
CA ASP A 42 4.82 5.04 10.80
C ASP A 42 3.65 5.53 9.91
N SER A 43 3.30 4.79 8.85
CA SER A 43 2.21 5.22 7.96
C SER A 43 0.86 5.29 8.66
N GLU A 44 0.16 6.40 8.45
CA GLU A 44 -1.19 6.64 8.96
C GLU A 44 -2.20 6.48 7.82
N TRP A 45 -3.19 5.61 7.99
CA TRP A 45 -4.28 5.43 7.02
C TRP A 45 -5.63 5.72 7.65
N ARG A 46 -6.54 6.20 6.81
CA ARG A 46 -7.97 6.11 7.02
C ARG A 46 -8.57 5.24 5.92
N ASN A 47 -9.20 4.14 6.29
CA ASN A 47 -9.95 3.29 5.38
C ASN A 47 -11.44 3.35 5.78
N ARG A 48 -12.20 4.18 5.06
CA ARG A 48 -13.58 4.56 5.43
C ARG A 48 -13.64 5.15 6.84
N ASP A 49 -14.26 4.44 7.77
CA ASP A 49 -14.45 4.76 9.18
C ASP A 49 -13.37 4.17 10.10
N GLU A 50 -12.42 3.40 9.55
CA GLU A 50 -11.32 2.80 10.31
C GLU A 50 -10.03 3.64 10.18
N PHE A 51 -9.38 3.90 11.31
CA PHE A 51 -8.04 4.49 11.38
C PHE A 51 -7.01 3.41 11.69
N ILE A 52 -5.88 3.43 10.97
CA ILE A 52 -4.84 2.41 11.02
C ILE A 52 -3.49 3.11 11.16
N ASN A 53 -2.75 2.77 12.20
CA ASN A 53 -1.51 3.44 12.58
C ASN A 53 -0.34 2.46 12.49
N GLY A 54 0.45 2.64 11.45
CA GLY A 54 1.70 1.92 11.23
C GLY A 54 1.59 0.70 10.32
N ARG A 55 2.75 0.28 9.80
CA ARG A 55 2.86 -0.81 8.82
C ARG A 55 2.33 -2.13 9.37
N GLU A 56 2.52 -2.41 10.65
CA GLU A 56 2.07 -3.67 11.24
C GLU A 56 0.54 -3.77 11.29
N GLU A 57 -0.17 -2.67 11.54
CA GLU A 57 -1.63 -2.66 11.47
C GLU A 57 -2.13 -2.77 10.02
N ILE A 58 -1.44 -2.13 9.07
CA ILE A 58 -1.69 -2.29 7.63
C ILE A 58 -1.56 -3.76 7.20
N LYS A 59 -0.57 -4.50 7.70
CA LYS A 59 -0.44 -5.95 7.44
C LYS A 59 -1.63 -6.73 7.99
N LYS A 60 -2.02 -6.46 9.24
CA LYS A 60 -3.13 -7.14 9.92
C LYS A 60 -4.45 -6.94 9.17
N ILE A 61 -4.75 -5.72 8.74
CA ILE A 61 -6.00 -5.45 8.03
C ILE A 61 -6.00 -6.00 6.60
N SER A 62 -4.84 -6.00 5.94
CA SER A 62 -4.68 -6.60 4.60
C SER A 62 -4.92 -8.11 4.62
N ARG A 63 -4.57 -8.82 5.71
CA ARG A 63 -4.93 -10.24 5.91
C ARG A 63 -6.44 -10.46 5.90
N LYS A 64 -7.21 -9.57 6.53
CA LYS A 64 -8.69 -9.66 6.57
C LYS A 64 -9.33 -9.29 5.22
N LYS A 65 -8.93 -8.17 4.62
CA LYS A 65 -9.65 -7.58 3.46
C LYS A 65 -9.37 -8.23 2.11
N VAL A 66 -8.33 -9.06 1.98
CA VAL A 66 -8.05 -9.85 0.77
C VAL A 66 -9.22 -10.80 0.39
N GLY A 67 -10.11 -11.12 1.34
CA GLY A 67 -11.37 -11.84 1.10
C GLY A 67 -12.56 -10.96 0.70
N GLU A 68 -12.56 -9.66 1.00
CA GLU A 68 -13.75 -8.79 0.89
C GLU A 68 -13.60 -7.63 -0.11
N GLY A 69 -12.41 -7.42 -0.66
CA GLY A 69 -12.14 -6.33 -1.60
C GLY A 69 -12.06 -4.97 -0.90
N ILE A 70 -10.87 -4.36 -0.95
CA ILE A 70 -10.70 -2.98 -0.52
C ILE A 70 -11.27 -2.08 -1.62
N LYS A 71 -12.54 -1.66 -1.50
CA LYS A 71 -13.03 -0.53 -2.32
C LYS A 71 -12.41 0.75 -1.77
N LEU A 72 -11.54 1.37 -2.57
CA LEU A 72 -11.11 2.76 -2.42
C LEU A 72 -12.31 3.70 -2.56
#